data_AF-A0A2X1LWI7-F1
#
_entry.id   AF-A0A2X1LWI7-F1
#
_cell.length_a   1.000
_cell.length_b   1.000
_cell.length_c   1.000
_cell.angle_alpha   90.00
_cell.angle_beta   90.00
_cell.angle_gamma   90.00
#
_symmetry.space_group_name_H-M   'P 1'
#
loop_
_entity.id
_entity.type
_entity.pdbx_description
1 polymer ?
#
loop_
_entity_poly.entity_id
_entity_poly.type
_entity_poly.pdbx_seq_one_letter_code
_entity_poly.pdbx_strand_id
1 'polypeptide(L)'
;MTAVPCSYNIYRQNVSYILGKDAEGGVFLSPRTSSTKSEIYNTRLYIFTDRPLYRAGDRVDVKVMGREFHDPLHSSPIVSAPAKLSVLDANGSLLQTVDVTLDARNGGQGSFRLPENAVAGGYEFTSCLPQSGL
;
A
#
# COMPACT_ATOMS: atom_id res chain seq x y z
N MET A 1 1.56 26.97 -1.86
CA MET A 1 1.09 25.60 -2.15
C MET A 1 2.18 24.64 -1.73
N THR A 2 2.13 24.14 -0.50
CA THR A 2 3.11 23.20 0.06
C THR A 2 2.69 21.79 -0.33
N ALA A 3 3.59 21.04 -0.98
CA ALA A 3 3.38 19.64 -1.30
C ALA A 3 3.21 18.84 0.00
N VAL A 4 2.06 18.20 0.18
CA VAL A 4 1.87 17.24 1.28
C VAL A 4 2.73 16.02 0.94
N PRO A 5 3.69 15.63 1.81
CA PRO A 5 4.60 14.53 1.50
C PRO A 5 3.84 13.21 1.38
N CYS A 6 3.92 12.59 0.19
CA CYS A 6 3.40 11.26 -0.09
C CYS A 6 4.18 10.22 0.72
N SER A 7 3.50 9.48 1.58
CA SER A 7 4.07 8.26 2.17
C SER A 7 3.74 7.08 1.29
N TYR A 8 4.77 6.50 0.70
CA TYR A 8 4.70 5.21 0.05
C TYR A 8 4.73 4.13 1.14
N ASN A 9 3.68 3.33 1.24
CA ASN A 9 3.65 2.20 2.15
C ASN A 9 4.41 1.02 1.50
N ILE A 10 5.73 1.16 1.43
CA ILE A 10 6.61 0.05 1.05
C ILE A 10 6.83 -0.75 2.32
N TYR A 11 6.47 -2.04 2.31
CA TYR A 11 6.70 -2.99 3.39
C TYR A 11 8.16 -2.97 3.84
N ARG A 12 8.51 -2.11 4.80
CA ARG A 12 9.85 -2.05 5.39
C ARG A 12 9.80 -2.86 6.68
N GLN A 13 10.27 -4.09 6.61
CA GLN A 13 10.48 -4.92 7.80
C GLN A 13 11.62 -4.30 8.63
N ASN A 14 11.26 -3.54 9.68
CA ASN A 14 12.23 -3.01 10.64
C ASN A 14 12.54 -4.09 11.69
N VAL A 15 13.66 -4.79 11.51
CA VAL A 15 14.17 -5.77 12.48
C VAL A 15 15.01 -5.08 13.55
N SER A 16 14.74 -5.34 14.83
CA SER A 16 15.58 -4.91 15.95
C SER A 16 16.19 -6.12 16.66
N TYR A 17 17.46 -6.01 17.06
CA TYR A 17 18.17 -7.08 17.78
C TYR A 17 18.44 -6.66 19.22
N ILE A 18 18.34 -7.61 20.15
CA ILE A 18 18.90 -7.45 21.49
C ILE A 18 20.19 -8.24 21.57
N LEU A 19 21.25 -7.53 21.95
CA LEU A 19 22.57 -8.07 22.27
C LEU A 19 22.70 -8.11 23.79
N GLY A 20 22.82 -9.31 24.35
CA GLY A 20 23.17 -9.52 25.75
C GLY A 20 24.55 -10.16 25.86
N LYS A 21 25.32 -9.79 26.88
CA LYS A 21 26.61 -10.40 27.21
C LYS A 21 26.59 -10.82 28.68
N ASP A 22 26.95 -12.07 28.96
CA ASP A 22 27.08 -12.55 30.34
C ASP A 22 28.43 -12.13 30.97
N ALA A 23 28.58 -12.42 32.26
CA ALA A 23 29.76 -12.04 33.04
C ALA A 23 31.04 -12.78 32.63
N GLU A 24 30.92 -13.95 32.01
CA GLU A 24 32.04 -14.77 31.51
C GLU A 24 32.41 -14.40 30.07
N GLY A 25 31.58 -13.58 29.42
CA GLY A 25 31.80 -12.99 28.12
C GLY A 25 31.03 -13.63 26.97
N GLY A 26 30.14 -14.58 27.26
CA GLY A 26 29.23 -15.16 26.29
C GLY A 26 28.24 -14.12 25.77
N VAL A 27 28.07 -14.02 24.45
CA VAL A 27 27.16 -13.08 23.81
C VAL A 27 25.98 -13.85 23.23
N PHE A 28 24.76 -13.40 23.53
CA PHE A 28 23.57 -13.87 22.83
C PHE A 28 22.93 -12.75 22.00
N LEU A 29 22.55 -13.12 20.79
CA LEU A 29 21.74 -12.33 19.86
C LEU A 29 20.33 -12.89 19.91
N SER A 30 19.41 -12.14 20.52
CA SER A 30 17.99 -12.48 20.48
C SER A 30 17.32 -11.56 19.44
N PRO A 31 16.75 -12.11 18.35
CA PRO A 31 15.81 -11.34 17.55
C PRO A 31 14.59 -11.08 18.43
N ARG A 32 14.46 -9.85 18.95
CA ARG A 32 13.21 -9.42 19.58
C ARG A 32 12.29 -9.02 18.43
N THR A 33 11.09 -9.60 18.38
CA THR A 33 9.98 -8.98 17.65
C THR A 33 9.80 -7.59 18.24
N SER A 34 10.25 -6.60 17.47
CA SER A 34 10.46 -5.21 17.84
C SER A 34 9.20 -4.58 18.41
N SER A 35 9.37 -3.63 19.35
CA SER A 35 8.32 -2.72 19.83
C SER A 35 7.59 -2.13 18.63
N THR A 36 6.47 -2.75 18.29
CA THR A 36 5.74 -2.45 17.09
C THR A 36 4.96 -1.20 17.40
N LYS A 37 5.33 -0.04 16.84
CA LYS A 37 4.26 0.83 16.34
C LYS A 37 3.61 0.00 15.25
N SER A 38 2.66 -0.82 15.69
CA SER A 38 2.13 -1.94 14.97
C SER A 38 1.61 -1.48 13.63
N GLU A 39 1.88 -2.27 12.59
CA GLU A 39 1.18 -2.36 11.29
C GLU A 39 -0.36 -2.32 11.37
N ILE A 40 -0.89 -2.28 12.57
CA ILE A 40 -2.28 -2.27 13.00
C ILE A 40 -2.82 -0.82 13.08
N TYR A 41 -2.01 0.21 13.34
CA TYR A 41 -2.47 1.61 13.40
C TYR A 41 -2.20 2.34 12.08
N ASN A 42 -2.74 1.82 10.98
CA ASN A 42 -2.50 2.43 9.67
C ASN A 42 -3.72 2.27 8.77
N THR A 43 -3.95 3.28 7.93
CA THR A 43 -4.93 3.19 6.87
C THR A 43 -4.48 2.16 5.84
N ARG A 44 -5.35 1.19 5.55
CA ARG A 44 -5.13 0.16 4.54
C ARG A 44 -6.04 0.40 3.35
N LEU A 45 -5.47 0.36 2.16
CA LEU A 45 -6.22 0.31 0.90
C LEU A 45 -6.21 -1.13 0.37
N TYR A 46 -7.40 -1.63 0.07
CA TYR A 46 -7.62 -2.88 -0.63
C TYR A 46 -7.98 -2.56 -2.07
N ILE A 47 -7.20 -3.09 -3.00
CA ILE A 47 -7.35 -2.83 -4.43
C ILE A 47 -7.72 -4.14 -5.10
N PHE A 48 -8.81 -4.12 -5.87
CA PHE A 48 -9.33 -5.26 -6.60
C PHE A 48 -9.48 -4.91 -8.06
N THR A 49 -9.21 -5.86 -8.92
CA THR A 49 -9.48 -5.75 -10.36
C THR A 49 -10.61 -6.70 -10.74
N ASP A 50 -11.27 -6.44 -11.87
CA ASP A 50 -12.38 -7.27 -12.36
C ASP A 50 -11.96 -8.72 -12.67
N ARG A 51 -10.66 -8.95 -12.92
CA ARG A 51 -10.08 -10.27 -13.15
C ARG A 51 -8.59 -10.30 -12.77
N PRO A 52 -8.01 -11.49 -12.51
CA PRO A 52 -6.61 -11.60 -12.08
C PRO A 52 -5.59 -11.57 -13.24
N LEU A 53 -6.02 -11.67 -14.50
CA LEU A 53 -5.14 -11.74 -15.67
C LEU A 53 -5.69 -10.94 -16.86
N TYR A 54 -4.81 -10.21 -17.55
CA TYR A 54 -5.13 -9.38 -18.71
C TYR A 54 -4.13 -9.60 -19.84
N ARG A 55 -4.53 -9.23 -21.05
CA ARG A 55 -3.71 -9.16 -22.26
C ARG A 55 -3.45 -7.70 -22.61
N ALA A 56 -2.50 -7.49 -23.51
CA ALA A 56 -2.28 -6.17 -24.10
C ALA A 56 -3.57 -5.62 -24.76
N GLY A 57 -3.77 -4.31 -24.69
CA GLY A 57 -4.97 -3.63 -25.20
C GLY A 57 -6.22 -3.73 -24.29
N ASP A 58 -6.20 -4.60 -23.27
CA ASP A 58 -7.35 -4.78 -22.40
C ASP A 58 -7.64 -3.57 -21.52
N ARG A 59 -8.92 -3.36 -21.26
CA ARG A 59 -9.38 -2.47 -20.19
C ARG A 59 -9.29 -3.21 -18.86
N VAL A 60 -8.75 -2.53 -17.86
CA VAL A 60 -8.68 -2.97 -16.47
C VAL A 60 -9.59 -2.06 -15.66
N ASP A 61 -10.61 -2.63 -15.04
CA ASP A 61 -11.46 -1.90 -14.09
C ASP A 61 -10.97 -2.20 -12.65
N VAL A 62 -10.85 -1.15 -11.84
CA VAL A 62 -10.28 -1.23 -10.49
C VAL A 62 -11.27 -0.71 -9.45
N LYS A 63 -11.38 -1.43 -8.33
CA LYS A 63 -12.10 -1.05 -7.12
C LYS A 63 -11.12 -0.83 -5.98
N VAL A 64 -11.30 0.24 -5.24
CA VAL A 64 -10.48 0.57 -4.06
C VAL A 64 -11.36 0.70 -2.84
N MET A 65 -11.02 0.04 -1.75
CA MET A 65 -11.69 0.16 -0.45
C MET A 65 -10.67 0.57 0.61
N GLY A 66 -10.95 1.63 1.36
CA GLY A 66 -10.08 2.11 2.43
C GLY A 66 -10.66 1.81 3.81
N ARG A 67 -9.81 1.35 4.73
CA ARG A 67 -10.16 1.20 6.15
C ARG A 67 -9.06 1.75 7.04
N GLU A 68 -9.46 2.46 8.08
CA GLU A 68 -8.58 2.89 9.15
C GLU A 68 -8.70 1.89 10.30
N PHE A 69 -7.57 1.29 10.70
CA PHE A 69 -7.53 0.33 11.78
C PHE A 69 -7.10 1.03 13.08
N HIS A 70 -7.92 0.85 14.11
CA HIS A 70 -7.66 1.36 15.47
C HIS A 70 -7.00 0.30 16.33
N ASP A 71 -7.25 -0.98 16.03
CA ASP A 71 -6.58 -2.15 16.59
C ASP A 71 -6.81 -3.35 15.63
N PRO A 72 -6.31 -4.58 15.91
CA PRO A 72 -6.40 -5.69 14.95
C PRO A 72 -7.83 -6.14 14.63
N LEU A 73 -8.77 -5.86 15.54
CA LEU A 73 -10.15 -6.32 15.47
C LEU A 73 -11.11 -5.19 15.12
N HIS A 74 -10.73 -3.94 15.37
CA HIS A 74 -11.59 -2.77 15.15
C HIS A 74 -11.04 -1.86 14.06
N SER A 75 -11.90 -1.56 13.09
CA SER A 75 -11.60 -0.61 12.01
C SER A 75 -12.83 0.20 11.61
N SER A 76 -12.60 1.45 11.19
CA SER A 76 -13.61 2.33 10.63
C SER A 76 -13.42 2.50 9.11
N PRO A 77 -14.47 2.92 8.40
CA PRO A 77 -14.33 3.49 7.06
C PRO A 77 -13.26 4.59 6.99
N ILE A 78 -12.56 4.69 5.87
CA ILE A 78 -11.71 5.85 5.57
C ILE A 78 -12.54 7.12 5.40
N VAL A 79 -11.96 8.29 5.63
CA VAL A 79 -12.56 9.57 5.24
C VAL A 79 -12.64 9.65 3.71
N SER A 80 -13.80 10.06 3.18
CA SER A 80 -13.96 10.26 1.74
C SER A 80 -13.02 11.35 1.22
N ALA A 81 -12.19 11.03 0.23
CA ALA A 81 -11.18 11.94 -0.32
C ALA A 81 -10.75 11.55 -1.74
N PRO A 82 -10.24 12.50 -2.54
CA PRO A 82 -9.51 12.18 -3.77
C PRO A 82 -8.24 11.36 -3.45
N ALA A 83 -7.95 10.37 -4.29
CA ALA A 83 -6.77 9.53 -4.24
C ALA A 83 -6.20 9.31 -5.65
N LYS A 84 -4.92 8.96 -5.70
CA LYS A 84 -4.22 8.59 -6.94
C LYS A 84 -3.66 7.19 -6.82
N LEU A 85 -3.98 6.34 -7.79
CA LEU A 85 -3.34 5.05 -7.98
C LEU A 85 -2.33 5.15 -9.12
N SER A 86 -1.09 4.78 -8.86
CA SER A 86 -0.07 4.61 -9.89
C SER A 86 -0.03 3.13 -10.28
N VAL A 87 0.00 2.89 -11.60
CA VAL A 87 0.12 1.55 -12.19
C VAL A 87 1.54 1.39 -12.66
N LEU A 88 2.23 0.38 -12.15
CA LEU A 88 3.59 0.02 -12.55
C LEU A 88 3.55 -1.22 -13.45
N ASP A 89 4.35 -1.21 -14.51
CA ASP A 89 4.53 -2.39 -15.36
C ASP A 89 5.44 -3.45 -14.71
N ALA A 90 5.64 -4.55 -15.42
CA ALA A 90 6.49 -5.65 -14.96
C ALA A 90 7.96 -5.28 -14.72
N ASN A 91 8.41 -4.13 -15.23
CA ASN A 91 9.76 -3.60 -15.01
C ASN A 91 9.78 -2.54 -13.90
N GLY A 92 8.65 -2.32 -13.21
CA GLY A 92 8.49 -1.26 -12.21
C GLY A 92 8.37 0.15 -12.82
N SER A 93 8.20 0.28 -14.13
CA SER A 93 8.03 1.57 -14.80
C SER A 93 6.60 2.08 -14.65
N LEU A 94 6.44 3.38 -14.39
CA LEU A 94 5.12 4.00 -14.30
C LEU A 94 4.42 3.97 -15.65
N LEU A 95 3.34 3.21 -15.74
CA LEU A 95 2.49 3.12 -16.92
C LEU A 95 1.46 4.24 -16.96
N GLN A 96 0.71 4.41 -15.87
CA GLN A 96 -0.39 5.37 -15.80
C GLN A 96 -0.70 5.75 -14.34
N THR A 97 -1.27 6.95 -14.15
CA THR A 97 -1.93 7.33 -12.90
C THR A 97 -3.44 7.37 -13.11
N VAL A 98 -4.19 6.75 -12.20
CA VAL A 98 -5.65 6.72 -12.17
C VAL A 98 -6.12 7.58 -11.01
N ASP A 99 -6.85 8.64 -11.32
CA ASP A 99 -7.55 9.43 -10.31
C ASP A 99 -8.79 8.68 -9.84
N VAL A 100 -8.95 8.56 -8.52
CA VAL A 100 -10.07 7.85 -7.88
C VAL A 100 -10.60 8.72 -6.75
N THR A 101 -11.91 8.89 -6.68
CA THR A 101 -12.55 9.46 -5.49
C THR A 101 -12.94 8.33 -4.55
N LEU A 102 -12.34 8.28 -3.37
CA LEU A 102 -12.70 7.31 -2.34
C LEU A 102 -13.93 7.82 -1.59
N ASP A 103 -14.98 7.02 -1.56
CA ASP A 103 -16.10 7.18 -0.62
C ASP A 103 -15.89 6.28 0.60
N ALA A 104 -16.22 6.78 1.79
CA ALA A 104 -16.09 6.04 3.04
C ALA A 104 -16.86 4.71 3.01
N ARG A 105 -18.08 4.71 2.47
CA ARG A 105 -18.98 3.56 2.50
C ARG A 105 -18.76 2.62 1.34
N ASN A 106 -18.59 3.18 0.15
CA ASN A 106 -18.60 2.44 -1.11
C ASN A 106 -17.21 2.30 -1.70
N GLY A 107 -16.18 2.94 -1.15
CA GLY A 107 -14.85 3.02 -1.73
C GLY A 107 -14.82 3.86 -3.00
N GLY A 108 -13.76 3.68 -3.80
CA GLY A 108 -13.60 4.32 -5.10
C GLY A 108 -13.52 3.31 -6.23
N GLN A 109 -13.65 3.79 -7.46
CA GLN A 109 -13.49 2.98 -8.66
C GLN A 109 -12.82 3.79 -9.76
N GLY A 110 -12.13 3.10 -10.64
CA GLY A 110 -11.46 3.69 -11.79
C GLY A 110 -11.22 2.65 -12.88
N SER A 111 -10.63 3.09 -13.98
CA SER A 111 -10.28 2.20 -15.08
C SER A 111 -9.11 2.76 -15.86
N PHE A 112 -8.30 1.87 -16.44
CA PHE A 112 -7.27 2.22 -17.39
C PHE A 112 -7.19 1.17 -18.49
N ARG A 113 -6.42 1.45 -19.54
CA ARG A 113 -6.16 0.49 -20.61
C ARG A 113 -4.69 0.12 -20.63
N LEU A 114 -4.42 -1.17 -20.75
CA LEU A 114 -3.08 -1.65 -21.05
C LEU A 114 -2.72 -1.26 -22.48
N PRO A 115 -1.47 -0.85 -22.74
CA PRO A 115 -1.03 -0.57 -24.10
C PRO A 115 -1.03 -1.85 -24.95
N GLU A 116 -1.15 -1.71 -26.27
CA GLU A 116 -1.17 -2.85 -27.22
C GLU A 116 0.14 -3.65 -27.23
N ASN A 117 1.23 -3.05 -26.74
CA ASN A 117 2.54 -3.67 -26.55
C ASN A 117 2.87 -3.93 -25.08
N ALA A 118 1.86 -4.12 -24.22
CA ALA A 118 2.08 -4.43 -22.80
C ALA A 118 2.98 -5.66 -22.61
N VAL A 119 4.00 -5.52 -21.77
CA VAL A 119 4.94 -6.60 -21.44
C VAL A 119 4.25 -7.63 -20.56
N ALA A 120 4.49 -8.92 -20.79
CA ALA A 120 3.97 -9.95 -19.89
C ALA A 120 4.70 -9.92 -18.53
N GLY A 121 3.95 -10.04 -17.44
CA GLY A 121 4.53 -10.09 -16.09
C GLY A 121 3.57 -9.59 -15.01
N GLY A 122 4.08 -9.43 -13.80
CA GLY A 122 3.33 -8.89 -12.68
C GLY A 122 3.24 -7.37 -12.78
N TYR A 123 2.03 -6.83 -12.76
CA TYR A 123 1.77 -5.40 -12.67
C TYR A 123 1.40 -5.04 -11.24
N GLU A 124 1.79 -3.86 -10.79
CA GLU A 124 1.58 -3.41 -9.41
C GLU A 124 0.78 -2.12 -9.35
N PHE A 125 -0.08 -2.02 -8.33
CA PHE A 125 -0.69 -0.76 -7.95
C PHE A 125 0.04 -0.20 -6.75
N THR A 126 0.37 1.08 -6.83
CA THR A 126 0.87 1.84 -5.70
C THR A 126 -0.06 3.02 -5.46
N SER A 127 -0.23 3.39 -4.20
CA SER A 127 -1.15 4.46 -3.81
C SER A 127 -0.43 5.47 -2.95
N CYS A 128 -0.61 6.76 -3.24
CA CYS A 128 -0.31 7.81 -2.29
C CYS A 128 -1.62 8.23 -1.60
N LEU A 129 -1.71 7.98 -0.30
CA LEU A 129 -2.75 8.59 0.53
C LEU A 129 -2.22 9.94 1.06
N PRO A 130 -3.01 11.03 0.98
CA PRO A 130 -2.68 12.24 1.71
C PRO A 130 -2.69 11.91 3.20
N GLN A 131 -1.59 12.18 3.91
CA GLN A 131 -1.53 12.00 5.36
C GLN A 131 -2.57 12.92 6.01
N SER A 132 -3.45 12.37 6.84
CA SER A 132 -4.20 13.14 7.82
C SER A 132 -3.20 13.76 8.79
N GLY A 133 -3.03 15.08 8.69
CA GLY A 133 -2.16 15.84 9.57
C GLY A 133 -2.55 15.65 11.03
N LEU A 134 -1.56 15.34 11.86
CA LEU A 134 -1.57 15.63 13.30
C LEU A 134 -1.02 17.04 13.51
#